data_AF-A0A957KAP8-F1
#
_entry.id   AF-A0A957KAP8-F1
#
_cell.length_a   1.000
_cell.length_b   1.000
_cell.length_c   1.000
_cell.angle_alpha   90.00
_cell.angle_beta   90.00
_cell.angle_gamma   90.00
#
_symmetry.space_group_name_H-M   'P 1'
#
loop_
_entity.id
_entity.type
_entity.pdbx_description
1 polymer ?
#
loop_
_entity_poly.entity_id
_entity_poly.type
_entity_poly.pdbx_seq_one_letter_code
_entity_poly.pdbx_strand_id
1 'polypeptide(L)'
;YELAWFEFWAPWHPNLDIPLLRAALEARWHSLGYAVPNQAERLATCYLHIGLDHLAYNAYLGDWETLLATADQMRTLVTATLPVISSAANHPKPPS
;
A
#
# COMPACT_ATOMS: atom_id res chain seq x y z
N TYR A 1 -0.04 -9.20 -8.10
CA TYR A 1 0.64 -7.90 -8.21
C TYR A 1 -0.31 -6.89 -8.85
N GLU A 2 -1.02 -7.31 -9.87
CA GLU A 2 -2.08 -6.64 -10.63
C GLU A 2 -3.15 -5.99 -9.73
N LEU A 3 -3.68 -6.71 -8.75
CA LEU A 3 -4.62 -6.12 -7.78
C LEU A 3 -4.01 -4.89 -7.10
N ALA A 4 -2.75 -5.00 -6.64
CA ALA A 4 -2.07 -3.90 -5.99
C ALA A 4 -1.83 -2.71 -6.93
N TRP A 5 -1.55 -2.98 -8.20
CA TRP A 5 -1.42 -1.96 -9.23
C TRP A 5 -2.70 -1.15 -9.41
N PHE A 6 -3.83 -1.85 -9.61
CA PHE A 6 -5.13 -1.19 -9.79
C PHE A 6 -5.53 -0.37 -8.56
N GLU A 7 -5.35 -0.93 -7.37
CA GLU A 7 -5.67 -0.24 -6.12
C GLU A 7 -4.77 0.95 -5.85
N PHE A 8 -3.48 0.84 -6.18
CA PHE A 8 -2.56 1.97 -6.07
C PHE A 8 -2.99 3.13 -6.97
N TRP A 9 -3.39 2.87 -8.20
CA TRP A 9 -3.76 3.91 -9.16
C TRP A 9 -5.23 4.36 -9.09
N ALA A 10 -6.05 3.71 -8.27
CA ALA A 10 -7.47 4.02 -8.13
C ALA A 10 -7.78 5.51 -7.88
N PRO A 11 -7.00 6.28 -7.08
CA PRO A 11 -7.27 7.70 -6.86
C PRO A 11 -7.26 8.56 -8.13
N TRP A 12 -6.53 8.14 -9.18
CA TRP A 12 -6.50 8.82 -10.48
C TRP A 12 -7.50 8.25 -11.49
N HIS A 13 -8.19 7.17 -11.15
CA HIS A 13 -9.15 6.48 -12.03
C HIS A 13 -10.48 6.22 -11.30
N PRO A 14 -11.30 7.27 -11.07
CA PRO A 14 -12.51 7.17 -10.26
C PRO A 14 -13.60 6.24 -10.84
N ASN A 15 -13.50 5.90 -12.12
CA ASN A 15 -14.42 4.96 -12.79
C ASN A 15 -14.05 3.49 -12.57
N LEU A 16 -12.93 3.22 -11.90
CA LEU A 16 -12.47 1.86 -11.63
C LEU A 16 -13.16 1.33 -10.37
N ASP A 17 -14.00 0.31 -10.53
CA ASP A 17 -14.66 -0.38 -9.42
C ASP A 17 -13.69 -1.37 -8.75
N ILE A 18 -12.85 -0.83 -7.86
CA ILE A 18 -11.90 -1.60 -7.06
C ILE A 18 -12.58 -2.67 -6.19
N PRO A 19 -13.67 -2.39 -5.46
CA PRO A 19 -14.38 -3.41 -4.70
C PRO A 19 -14.82 -4.60 -5.55
N LEU A 20 -15.38 -4.35 -6.75
CA LEU A 20 -15.78 -5.40 -7.67
C LEU A 20 -14.58 -6.23 -8.15
N LEU A 21 -13.48 -5.57 -8.55
CA LEU A 21 -12.26 -6.25 -9.00
C LEU A 21 -11.68 -7.16 -7.91
N ARG A 22 -11.57 -6.65 -6.68
CA ARG A 22 -11.07 -7.40 -5.53
C ARG A 22 -11.94 -8.62 -5.26
N ALA A 23 -13.26 -8.44 -5.18
CA ALA A 23 -14.20 -9.53 -4.93
C ALA A 23 -14.11 -10.62 -6.02
N ALA A 24 -13.99 -10.23 -7.29
CA ALA A 24 -13.84 -11.17 -8.40
C ALA A 24 -12.55 -11.99 -8.30
N LEU A 25 -11.42 -11.37 -7.94
CA LEU A 25 -10.14 -12.06 -7.75
C LEU A 25 -10.16 -13.00 -6.55
N GLU A 26 -10.72 -12.56 -5.42
CA GLU A 26 -10.85 -13.37 -4.20
C GLU A 26 -11.75 -14.59 -4.45
N ALA A 27 -12.90 -14.40 -5.12
CA ALA A 27 -13.77 -15.51 -5.52
C ALA A 27 -13.04 -16.50 -6.44
N ARG A 28 -12.23 -16.00 -7.39
CA ARG A 28 -11.45 -16.87 -8.28
C ARG A 28 -10.39 -17.66 -7.51
N TRP A 29 -9.62 -17.03 -6.61
CA TRP A 29 -8.63 -17.74 -5.79
C TRP A 29 -9.28 -18.80 -4.92
N HIS A 30 -10.41 -18.47 -4.27
CA HIS A 30 -11.17 -19.42 -3.48
C HIS A 30 -11.67 -20.60 -4.32
N SER A 31 -12.20 -20.36 -5.53
CA SER A 31 -12.67 -21.42 -6.42
C SER A 31 -11.59 -22.42 -6.85
N LEU A 32 -10.33 -22.00 -6.80
CA LEU A 32 -9.15 -22.82 -7.12
C LEU A 32 -8.51 -23.43 -5.87
N GLY A 33 -9.08 -23.23 -4.68
CA GLY A 33 -8.49 -23.64 -3.41
C GLY A 33 -7.18 -22.92 -3.08
N TYR A 34 -6.93 -21.76 -3.70
CA TYR A 34 -5.70 -20.99 -3.51
C TYR A 34 -5.88 -20.01 -2.34
N ALA A 35 -5.24 -20.32 -1.21
CA ALA A 35 -5.06 -19.37 -0.12
C ALA A 35 -3.72 -18.66 -0.31
N VAL A 36 -3.74 -17.32 -0.39
CA VAL A 36 -2.51 -16.53 -0.56
C VAL A 36 -1.83 -16.38 0.80
N PRO A 37 -0.64 -16.99 1.04
CA PRO A 37 0.04 -16.83 2.31
C PRO A 37 0.48 -15.37 2.50
N ASN A 38 0.31 -14.83 3.71
CA ASN A 38 0.70 -13.47 4.08
C ASN A 38 0.17 -12.43 3.07
N GLN A 39 -1.09 -12.57 2.65
CA GLN A 39 -1.67 -11.78 1.56
C GLN A 39 -1.58 -10.28 1.84
N ALA A 40 -1.83 -9.87 3.08
CA ALA A 40 -1.77 -8.48 3.49
C ALA A 40 -0.36 -7.90 3.37
N GLU A 41 0.65 -8.61 3.88
CA GLU A 41 2.05 -8.21 3.82
C GLU A 41 2.57 -8.18 2.38
N ARG A 42 2.14 -9.15 1.56
CA ARG A 42 2.47 -9.19 0.13
C ARG A 42 1.86 -8.01 -0.61
N LEU A 43 0.58 -7.69 -0.35
CA LEU A 43 -0.07 -6.52 -0.93
C LEU A 43 0.62 -5.22 -0.50
N ALA A 44 0.89 -5.06 0.80
CA ALA A 44 1.62 -3.91 1.33
C ALA A 44 2.99 -3.72 0.63
N THR A 45 3.76 -4.80 0.50
CA THR A 45 5.04 -4.78 -0.22
C THR A 45 4.87 -4.36 -1.69
N CYS A 46 3.82 -4.85 -2.37
CA CYS A 46 3.53 -4.46 -3.75
C CYS A 46 3.19 -2.97 -3.87
N TYR A 47 2.34 -2.42 -3.00
CA TYR A 47 2.01 -0.99 -3.03
C TYR A 47 3.25 -0.11 -2.85
N LEU A 48 4.12 -0.47 -1.89
CA LEU A 48 5.36 0.26 -1.64
C LEU A 48 6.30 0.19 -2.85
N HIS A 49 6.46 -0.98 -3.45
CA HIS A 49 7.27 -1.15 -4.65
C HIS A 49 6.75 -0.30 -5.82
N ILE A 50 5.44 -0.37 -6.10
CA ILE A 50 4.80 0.39 -7.17
C ILE A 50 5.01 1.89 -6.95
N GLY A 51 4.74 2.40 -5.75
CA GLY A 51 4.89 3.82 -5.48
C GLY A 51 6.34 4.30 -5.55
N LEU A 52 7.32 3.52 -5.04
CA LEU A 52 8.73 3.87 -5.15
C LEU A 52 9.21 3.95 -6.61
N ASP A 53 8.81 2.98 -7.44
CA ASP A 53 9.14 2.96 -8.87
C ASP A 53 8.57 4.20 -9.59
N HIS A 54 7.32 4.55 -9.30
CA HIS A 54 6.67 5.70 -9.96
C HIS A 54 7.12 7.05 -9.41
N LEU A 55 7.59 7.14 -8.17
CA LEU A 55 8.30 8.33 -7.70
C LEU A 55 9.55 8.58 -8.55
N ALA A 56 10.37 7.54 -8.76
CA ALA A 56 11.57 7.66 -9.59
C ALA A 56 11.22 8.01 -11.05
N TYR A 57 10.20 7.37 -11.60
CA TYR A 57 9.75 7.59 -12.97
C TYR A 57 9.19 9.00 -13.20
N ASN A 58 8.30 9.49 -12.33
CA ASN A 58 7.73 10.84 -12.45
C ASN A 58 8.80 11.93 -12.27
N ALA A 59 9.78 11.70 -11.39
CA ALA A 59 10.92 12.60 -11.24
C ALA A 59 11.78 12.64 -12.51
N TYR A 60 12.02 11.49 -13.15
CA TYR A 60 12.73 11.41 -14.44
C TYR A 60 11.99 12.15 -15.56
N LEU A 61 10.65 12.04 -15.61
CA LEU A 61 9.82 12.75 -16.59
C LEU A 61 9.70 14.27 -16.31
N GLY A 62 10.05 14.72 -15.11
CA GLY A 62 9.81 16.10 -14.67
C GLY A 62 8.34 16.40 -14.38
N ASP A 63 7.51 15.37 -14.19
CA ASP A 63 6.11 15.50 -13.79
C ASP A 63 6.00 15.69 -12.27
N TRP A 64 6.30 16.90 -11.83
CA TRP A 64 6.33 17.25 -10.40
C TRP A 64 4.96 17.18 -9.74
N GLU A 65 3.88 17.41 -10.48
CA GLU A 65 2.52 17.33 -9.96
C GLU A 65 2.17 15.89 -9.59
N THR A 66 2.32 14.95 -10.53
CA THR A 66 2.08 13.52 -10.29
C THR A 66 3.07 12.98 -9.25
N LEU A 67 4.33 13.44 -9.26
CA LEU A 67 5.32 13.08 -8.24
C LEU A 67 4.83 13.41 -6.82
N LEU A 68 4.38 14.65 -6.59
CA LEU A 68 3.92 15.10 -5.26
C LEU A 68 2.68 14.32 -4.81
N ALA A 69 1.70 14.13 -5.71
CA ALA A 69 0.51 13.34 -5.40
C ALA A 69 0.86 11.87 -5.07
N THR A 70 1.79 11.27 -5.80
CA THR A 70 2.30 9.91 -5.53
C THR A 70 3.02 9.85 -4.18
N ALA A 71 3.80 10.87 -3.83
CA ALA A 71 4.52 10.95 -2.56
C ALA A 71 3.56 11.07 -1.37
N ASP A 72 2.48 11.84 -1.50
CA ASP A 72 1.46 11.95 -0.46
C ASP A 72 0.72 10.63 -0.26
N GLN A 73 0.36 9.92 -1.34
CA GLN A 73 -0.21 8.57 -1.21
C GLN A 73 0.75 7.59 -0.55
N MET A 74 2.03 7.62 -0.91
CA MET A 74 3.06 6.80 -0.26
C MET A 74 3.18 7.11 1.24
N ARG A 75 3.07 8.37 1.64
CA ARG A 75 3.02 8.76 3.06
C ARG A 75 1.83 8.11 3.75
N THR A 76 0.64 8.19 3.16
CA THR A 76 -0.57 7.53 3.69
C THR A 76 -0.35 6.02 3.85
N LEU A 77 0.15 5.34 2.82
CA LEU A 77 0.41 3.90 2.84
C LEU A 77 1.36 3.51 3.97
N VAL A 78 2.48 4.22 4.15
CA VAL A 78 3.43 3.95 5.23
C VAL A 78 2.79 4.18 6.60
N THR A 79 2.06 5.28 6.78
CA THR A 79 1.41 5.58 8.07
C THR A 79 0.27 4.61 8.42
N ALA A 80 -0.42 4.05 7.42
CA ALA A 80 -1.47 3.05 7.61
C ALA A 80 -0.90 1.64 7.84
N THR A 81 0.29 1.35 7.33
CA THR A 81 0.93 0.04 7.44
C THR A 81 1.77 -0.11 8.71
N LEU A 82 2.23 1.00 9.30
CA LEU A 82 2.96 0.97 10.58
C LEU A 82 1.98 0.73 11.74
N PRO A 83 2.19 -0.30 12.58
CA PRO A 83 1.51 -0.34 13.87
C PRO A 83 1.97 0.90 14.65
N VAL A 84 1.03 1.70 15.15
CA VAL A 84 1.31 2.81 16.06
C VAL A 84 2.20 2.26 17.18
N ILE A 85 3.46 2.72 17.24
CA ILE A 85 4.31 2.46 18.38
C ILE A 85 3.68 3.23 19.53
N SER A 86 2.84 2.54 20.32
CA SER A 86 2.31 3.09 21.55
C SER A 86 3.49 3.38 22.46
N SER A 87 3.81 4.66 22.62
CA SER A 87 4.81 5.14 23.57
C SER A 87 4.30 4.87 24.98
N ALA A 88 4.64 3.69 25.52
CA ALA A 88 4.53 3.38 26.93
C ALA A 88 5.74 2.56 27.36
N ALA A 89 6.86 3.24 27.60
CA ALA A 89 7.95 2.72 28.42
C ALA A 89 8.51 3.86 29.27
N ASN A 90 7.74 4.29 30.28
CA ASN A 90 8.34 4.86 31.49
C ASN A 90 9.11 3.73 32.17
N HIS A 91 10.42 3.68 31.97
CA HIS A 91 11.30 2.87 32.80
C HIS A 91 11.25 3.37 34.25
N PRO A 92 11.02 2.49 35.25
CA PRO A 92 11.22 2.87 36.64
C PRO A 92 12.72 3.06 36.90
N LYS A 93 13.08 4.23 37.44
CA LYS A 93 14.41 4.55 37.95
C LYS A 93 14.78 3.53 39.05
N PRO A 94 15.94 2.85 39.00
CA PRO A 94 16.37 1.98 40.08
C PRO A 94 16.69 2.80 41.35
N PRO A 95 16.43 2.25 42.56
CA PRO A 95 16.65 2.97 43.80
C PRO A 95 18.14 3.23 44.06
N SER A 96 18.37 4.36 44.74
CA SER A 96 19.67 4.93 45.17
C SER A 96 20.48 4.02 46.08
#